data_AF-A0A3B8Y7C0-F1
#
_entry.id   AF-A0A3B8Y7C0-F1
#
_cell.length_a   1.000
_cell.length_b   1.000
_cell.length_c   1.000
_cell.angle_alpha   90.00
_cell.angle_beta   90.00
_cell.angle_gamma   90.00
#
_symmetry.space_group_name_H-M   'P 1'
#
loop_
_entity.id
_entity.type
_entity.pdbx_description
1 polymer ?
#
loop_
_entity_poly.entity_id
_entity_poly.type
_entity_poly.pdbx_seq_one_letter_code
_entity_poly.pdbx_strand_id
1 'polypeptide(L)'
;MSLIPQEWKTGLNVATQVDNIAQQITIRIDSKNGVEGSGVIIGKQGDIYSVLTACHVVSDPYCQSGKIKDNYTLVTPDGATYRLTSKNMLLTQGLDAALLKFSSQKSYQVATLARYKIPILRKQLIFVSGFPGELKGVRKLTGGYRFHRDKGLNLAFDRLKLEVDTSGYELLYTNLTQPGMSGGPVFDSKGQVIGINTGQEGEIVSSTEQRNLGFSFGVPTIKLLAFAEQKGLDLSTLAISQQVPETLTDNDLKNVQKHPTFILENPPKDGSANSWLNYGNQLWRLKQTEQAIAAFQKAIKLNPNFGEAYYGLGLSYFQQGKIGEKDETDPKAVAAFEQAIALNPYFKQAWTQKSYALQDLGKYEEALAAIEQGIKISSDDFKLYNQRASILKDLSRYSEAKQAYTKSLENYP
;
A
#
# COMPACT_ATOMS: atom_id res chain seq x y z
N MET A 1 -21.08 -13.10 -23.68
CA MET A 1 -20.02 -12.30 -24.31
C MET A 1 -20.25 -10.85 -23.91
N SER A 2 -19.40 -10.28 -23.04
CA SER A 2 -19.50 -8.86 -22.71
C SER A 2 -18.79 -8.06 -23.80
N LEU A 3 -19.57 -7.41 -24.66
CA LEU A 3 -19.08 -6.52 -25.71
C LEU A 3 -19.29 -5.10 -25.23
N ILE A 4 -18.28 -4.51 -24.60
CA ILE A 4 -18.19 -3.05 -24.56
C ILE A 4 -17.89 -2.61 -26.00
N PRO A 5 -18.76 -1.79 -26.63
CA PRO A 5 -18.59 -1.35 -28.01
C PRO A 5 -17.21 -0.74 -28.26
N GLN A 6 -16.62 -0.99 -29.43
CA GLN A 6 -15.30 -0.46 -29.83
C GLN A 6 -15.23 1.08 -29.71
N GLU A 7 -16.33 1.75 -30.01
CA GLU A 7 -16.50 3.20 -29.92
C GLU A 7 -16.52 3.77 -28.49
N TRP A 8 -16.66 2.92 -27.46
CA TRP A 8 -16.52 3.32 -26.05
C TRP A 8 -15.10 3.14 -25.52
N LYS A 9 -14.19 2.53 -26.31
CA LYS A 9 -12.79 2.29 -25.92
C LYS A 9 -11.89 3.49 -26.20
N THR A 10 -12.28 4.39 -27.09
CA THR A 10 -11.59 5.66 -27.34
C THR A 10 -12.12 6.73 -26.38
N GLY A 11 -11.49 6.84 -25.20
CA GLY A 11 -11.81 7.89 -24.22
C GLY A 11 -11.99 7.42 -22.78
N LEU A 12 -12.06 6.10 -22.53
CA LEU A 12 -11.95 5.58 -21.17
C LEU A 12 -10.51 5.74 -20.70
N ASN A 13 -10.27 6.63 -19.73
CA ASN A 13 -9.01 6.64 -19.01
C ASN A 13 -8.83 5.29 -18.29
N VAL A 14 -7.58 4.84 -18.13
CA VAL A 14 -7.24 3.54 -17.50
C VAL A 14 -7.97 3.35 -16.17
N ALA A 15 -8.12 4.42 -15.39
CA ALA A 15 -8.84 4.40 -14.12
C ALA A 15 -10.31 4.00 -14.28
N THR A 16 -11.05 4.57 -15.25
CA THR A 16 -12.45 4.23 -15.50
C THR A 16 -12.61 2.78 -15.96
N GLN A 17 -11.71 2.27 -16.79
CA GLN A 17 -11.75 0.86 -17.18
C GLN A 17 -11.60 -0.06 -15.96
N VAL A 18 -10.61 0.21 -15.11
CA VAL A 18 -10.38 -0.57 -13.89
C VAL A 18 -11.55 -0.40 -12.92
N ASP A 19 -12.12 0.79 -12.81
CA ASP A 19 -13.25 1.07 -11.92
C ASP A 19 -14.52 0.31 -12.31
N ASN A 20 -14.81 0.25 -13.62
CA ASN A 20 -15.91 -0.53 -14.17
C ASN A 20 -15.76 -2.02 -13.82
N ILE A 21 -14.56 -2.58 -13.93
CA ILE A 21 -14.28 -3.97 -13.52
C ILE A 21 -14.44 -4.12 -12.00
N ALA A 22 -13.83 -3.22 -11.24
CA ALA A 22 -13.82 -3.25 -9.78
C ALA A 22 -15.23 -3.21 -9.19
N GLN A 23 -16.14 -2.41 -9.77
CA GLN A 23 -17.54 -2.33 -9.35
C GLN A 23 -18.27 -3.67 -9.46
N GLN A 24 -17.94 -4.50 -10.45
CA GLN A 24 -18.65 -5.75 -10.74
C GLN A 24 -18.16 -6.94 -9.92
N ILE A 25 -16.99 -6.84 -9.30
CA ILE A 25 -16.34 -7.99 -8.65
C ILE A 25 -15.98 -7.76 -7.18
N THR A 26 -15.96 -6.50 -6.72
CA THR A 26 -15.63 -6.17 -5.33
C THR A 26 -16.86 -6.36 -4.45
N ILE A 27 -16.71 -7.14 -3.38
CA ILE A 27 -17.79 -7.39 -2.41
C ILE A 27 -17.49 -6.71 -1.10
N ARG A 28 -18.55 -6.49 -0.31
CA ARG A 28 -18.48 -5.95 1.03
C ARG A 28 -18.72 -7.07 2.04
N ILE A 29 -18.05 -7.01 3.20
CA ILE A 29 -18.23 -7.94 4.30
C ILE A 29 -18.65 -7.11 5.52
N ASP A 30 -19.86 -7.36 6.00
CA ASP A 30 -20.46 -6.66 7.12
C ASP A 30 -20.45 -7.53 8.38
N SER A 31 -20.18 -6.91 9.52
CA SER A 31 -20.47 -7.44 10.85
C SER A 31 -21.68 -6.71 11.45
N LYS A 32 -22.10 -7.10 12.66
CA LYS A 32 -23.17 -6.38 13.38
C LYS A 32 -22.86 -4.89 13.64
N ASN A 33 -21.58 -4.52 13.59
CA ASN A 33 -21.11 -3.17 13.90
C ASN A 33 -20.91 -2.30 12.63
N GLY A 34 -21.17 -2.84 11.43
CA GLY A 34 -21.01 -2.14 10.16
C GLY A 34 -20.07 -2.89 9.20
N VAL A 35 -19.45 -2.15 8.29
CA VAL A 35 -18.52 -2.73 7.30
C VAL A 35 -17.24 -3.16 8.01
N GLU A 36 -16.95 -4.46 7.99
CA GLU A 36 -15.70 -4.99 8.55
C GLU A 36 -14.59 -5.05 7.49
N GLY A 37 -14.97 -5.39 6.25
CA GLY A 37 -13.99 -5.66 5.22
C GLY A 37 -14.58 -5.70 3.82
N SER A 38 -13.72 -6.08 2.89
CA SER A 38 -13.97 -6.19 1.47
C SER A 38 -13.47 -7.53 0.95
N GLY A 39 -13.84 -7.88 -0.27
CA GLY A 39 -13.39 -9.09 -0.94
C GLY A 39 -13.52 -9.00 -2.44
N VAL A 40 -13.14 -10.06 -3.14
CA VAL A 40 -13.25 -10.15 -4.60
C VAL A 40 -13.79 -11.50 -5.04
N ILE A 41 -14.76 -11.50 -5.96
CA ILE A 41 -15.30 -12.71 -6.59
C ILE A 41 -14.27 -13.23 -7.60
N ILE A 42 -13.78 -14.46 -7.41
CA ILE A 42 -12.68 -15.01 -8.20
C ILE A 42 -13.04 -16.19 -9.11
N GLY A 43 -14.17 -16.85 -8.84
CA GLY A 43 -14.55 -18.05 -9.58
C GLY A 43 -15.97 -18.50 -9.30
N LYS A 44 -16.46 -19.39 -10.16
CA LYS A 44 -17.81 -19.96 -10.08
C LYS A 44 -17.76 -21.44 -10.48
N GLN A 45 -18.42 -22.30 -9.70
CA GLN A 45 -18.62 -23.72 -10.01
C GLN A 45 -20.09 -24.09 -9.72
N GLY A 46 -20.86 -24.40 -10.76
CA GLY A 46 -22.33 -24.49 -10.62
C GLY A 46 -22.89 -23.16 -10.09
N ASP A 47 -23.73 -23.20 -9.06
CA ASP A 47 -24.27 -22.00 -8.40
C ASP A 47 -23.35 -21.44 -7.30
N ILE A 48 -22.20 -22.06 -7.05
CA ILE A 48 -21.28 -21.68 -5.97
C ILE A 48 -20.24 -20.69 -6.49
N TYR A 49 -20.18 -19.51 -5.90
CA TYR A 49 -19.15 -18.51 -6.12
C TYR A 49 -18.07 -18.58 -5.04
N SER A 50 -16.83 -18.35 -5.47
CA SER A 50 -15.65 -18.27 -4.61
C SER A 50 -15.17 -16.82 -4.48
N VAL A 51 -14.82 -16.41 -3.27
CA VAL A 51 -14.41 -15.04 -2.94
C VAL A 51 -13.13 -15.04 -2.13
N LEU A 52 -12.16 -14.20 -2.50
CA LEU A 52 -10.97 -13.95 -1.68
C LEU A 52 -11.19 -12.72 -0.79
N THR A 53 -10.70 -12.79 0.44
CA THR A 53 -10.62 -11.66 1.38
C THR A 53 -9.38 -11.82 2.28
N ALA A 54 -9.09 -10.82 3.09
CA ALA A 54 -8.05 -10.89 4.12
C ALA A 54 -8.55 -11.75 5.29
N CYS A 55 -7.65 -12.52 5.90
CA CYS A 55 -8.03 -13.43 6.97
C CYS A 55 -8.61 -12.66 8.18
N HIS A 56 -7.93 -11.61 8.62
CA HIS A 56 -8.31 -10.86 9.82
C HIS A 56 -9.70 -10.19 9.73
N VAL A 57 -10.28 -10.09 8.52
CA VAL A 57 -11.66 -9.64 8.30
C VAL A 57 -12.65 -10.63 8.89
N VAL A 58 -12.40 -11.94 8.73
CA VAL A 58 -13.35 -13.01 9.11
C VAL A 58 -12.87 -13.87 10.29
N SER A 59 -11.65 -13.65 10.77
CA SER A 59 -10.99 -14.46 11.80
C SER A 59 -10.00 -13.64 12.63
N ASP A 60 -9.22 -14.29 13.51
CA ASP A 60 -8.08 -13.68 14.18
C ASP A 60 -6.95 -13.31 13.18
N PRO A 61 -6.06 -12.36 13.52
CA PRO A 61 -4.91 -12.06 12.67
C PRO A 61 -4.14 -13.34 12.30
N TYR A 62 -3.83 -13.51 11.00
CA TYR A 62 -3.11 -14.67 10.45
C TYR A 62 -3.82 -16.04 10.55
N CYS A 63 -5.08 -16.08 10.98
CA CYS A 63 -5.94 -17.28 10.93
C CYS A 63 -5.41 -18.46 11.74
N GLN A 64 -4.64 -18.20 12.79
CA GLN A 64 -3.96 -19.25 13.55
C GLN A 64 -4.93 -20.07 14.38
N SER A 65 -5.96 -19.43 14.95
CA SER A 65 -6.90 -20.11 15.84
C SER A 65 -7.91 -20.98 15.09
N GLY A 66 -8.07 -20.77 13.78
CA GLY A 66 -9.15 -21.38 12.99
C GLY A 66 -10.56 -20.91 13.39
N LYS A 67 -10.67 -19.98 14.34
CA LYS A 67 -11.95 -19.46 14.82
C LYS A 67 -12.45 -18.38 13.89
N ILE A 68 -13.72 -18.49 13.56
CA ILE A 68 -14.39 -17.53 12.69
C ILE A 68 -15.20 -16.59 13.56
N LYS A 69 -15.20 -15.32 13.18
CA LYS A 69 -16.06 -14.34 13.84
C LYS A 69 -17.51 -14.59 13.40
N ASP A 70 -18.40 -14.84 14.36
CA ASP A 70 -19.82 -15.11 14.06
C ASP A 70 -20.57 -13.86 13.59
N ASN A 71 -21.67 -14.06 12.85
CA ASN A 71 -22.60 -13.02 12.36
C ASN A 71 -22.07 -12.08 11.27
N TYR A 72 -21.24 -12.61 10.37
CA TYR A 72 -20.75 -11.87 9.21
C TYR A 72 -21.64 -12.13 8.00
N THR A 73 -21.80 -11.11 7.17
CA THR A 73 -22.62 -11.15 5.96
C THR A 73 -21.81 -10.65 4.79
N LEU A 74 -21.76 -11.45 3.73
CA LEU A 74 -21.22 -11.04 2.44
C LEU A 74 -22.32 -10.27 1.68
N VAL A 75 -21.96 -9.13 1.11
CA VAL A 75 -22.85 -8.30 0.28
C VAL A 75 -22.25 -8.18 -1.13
N THR A 76 -22.98 -8.68 -2.11
CA THR A 76 -22.60 -8.67 -3.53
C THR A 76 -22.78 -7.28 -4.16
N PRO A 77 -22.24 -7.03 -5.38
CA PRO A 77 -22.32 -5.72 -6.02
C PRO A 77 -23.75 -5.20 -6.27
N ASP A 78 -24.72 -6.10 -6.41
CA ASP A 78 -26.13 -5.80 -6.55
C ASP A 78 -26.88 -5.65 -5.20
N GLY A 79 -26.14 -5.69 -4.08
CA GLY A 79 -26.68 -5.54 -2.73
C GLY A 79 -27.29 -6.81 -2.13
N ALA A 80 -27.25 -7.96 -2.83
CA ALA A 80 -27.74 -9.22 -2.25
C ALA A 80 -26.82 -9.68 -1.11
N THR A 81 -27.42 -10.28 -0.08
CA THR A 81 -26.72 -10.63 1.16
C THR A 81 -26.68 -12.13 1.38
N TYR A 82 -25.54 -12.62 1.89
CA TYR A 82 -25.28 -14.04 2.13
C TYR A 82 -24.60 -14.23 3.48
N ARG A 83 -25.20 -15.02 4.37
CA ARG A 83 -24.64 -15.29 5.70
C ARG A 83 -23.39 -16.15 5.58
N LEU A 84 -22.32 -15.71 6.24
CA LEU A 84 -21.07 -16.46 6.33
C LEU A 84 -21.13 -17.40 7.55
N THR A 85 -20.68 -18.64 7.36
CA THR A 85 -20.54 -19.66 8.41
C THR A 85 -19.25 -20.45 8.19
N SER A 86 -18.79 -21.18 9.21
CA SER A 86 -17.58 -22.00 9.11
C SER A 86 -17.60 -23.05 8.01
N LYS A 87 -18.78 -23.50 7.58
CA LYS A 87 -18.92 -24.43 6.45
C LYS A 87 -18.56 -23.80 5.10
N ASN A 88 -18.66 -22.47 5.01
CA ASN A 88 -18.51 -21.73 3.77
C ASN A 88 -17.22 -20.88 3.76
N MET A 89 -16.30 -21.18 4.66
CA MET A 89 -15.05 -20.44 4.82
C MET A 89 -13.88 -21.40 4.94
N LEU A 90 -12.82 -21.07 4.23
CA LEU A 90 -11.56 -21.77 4.26
C LEU A 90 -10.48 -20.75 4.61
N LEU A 91 -9.92 -20.91 5.80
CA LEU A 91 -8.89 -20.03 6.35
C LEU A 91 -7.50 -20.50 5.92
N THR A 92 -6.60 -19.55 5.66
CA THR A 92 -5.19 -19.87 5.40
C THR A 92 -4.43 -20.02 6.71
N GLN A 93 -3.68 -21.11 6.91
CA GLN A 93 -2.79 -21.23 8.07
C GLN A 93 -1.46 -20.53 7.74
N GLY A 94 -1.22 -19.33 8.29
CA GLY A 94 0.05 -18.60 8.09
C GLY A 94 0.09 -17.68 6.85
N LEU A 95 -1.06 -17.28 6.32
CA LEU A 95 -1.19 -16.21 5.33
C LEU A 95 -2.34 -15.30 5.79
N ASP A 96 -2.30 -14.00 5.49
CA ASP A 96 -3.46 -13.12 5.78
C ASP A 96 -4.48 -13.17 4.64
N ALA A 97 -5.06 -14.35 4.40
CA ALA A 97 -6.10 -14.52 3.39
C ALA A 97 -7.17 -15.54 3.80
N ALA A 98 -8.35 -15.42 3.22
CA ALA A 98 -9.43 -16.38 3.40
C ALA A 98 -10.20 -16.56 2.09
N LEU A 99 -10.66 -17.79 1.87
CA LEU A 99 -11.55 -18.14 0.77
C LEU A 99 -12.96 -18.33 1.32
N LEU A 100 -13.90 -17.52 0.85
CA LEU A 100 -15.30 -17.59 1.19
C LEU A 100 -16.09 -18.20 0.03
N LYS A 101 -17.21 -18.84 0.35
CA LYS A 101 -18.14 -19.39 -0.65
C LYS A 101 -19.57 -18.90 -0.38
N PHE A 102 -20.29 -18.59 -1.44
CA PHE A 102 -21.73 -18.35 -1.38
C PHE A 102 -22.44 -18.97 -2.58
N SER A 103 -23.72 -19.33 -2.44
CA SER A 103 -24.51 -19.91 -3.52
C SER A 103 -25.51 -18.89 -4.06
N SER A 104 -25.58 -18.74 -5.37
CA SER A 104 -26.53 -17.86 -6.04
C SER A 104 -26.81 -18.29 -7.46
N GLN A 105 -28.08 -18.22 -7.86
CA GLN A 105 -28.50 -18.41 -9.25
C GLN A 105 -28.29 -17.13 -10.09
N LYS A 106 -28.03 -15.98 -9.45
CA LYS A 106 -27.68 -14.75 -10.17
C LYS A 106 -26.31 -14.89 -10.82
N SER A 107 -26.11 -14.19 -11.93
CA SER A 107 -24.82 -14.14 -12.62
C SER A 107 -23.97 -12.99 -12.09
N TYR A 108 -22.82 -13.30 -11.51
CA TYR A 108 -21.83 -12.31 -11.08
C TYR A 108 -20.58 -12.40 -11.95
N GLN A 109 -19.95 -11.26 -12.22
CA GLN A 109 -18.66 -11.24 -12.90
C GLN A 109 -17.59 -11.82 -11.97
N VAL A 110 -16.69 -12.61 -12.54
CA VAL A 110 -15.52 -13.15 -11.83
C VAL A 110 -14.27 -12.38 -12.24
N ALA A 111 -13.36 -12.18 -11.29
CA ALA A 111 -12.08 -11.54 -11.52
C ALA A 111 -11.20 -12.32 -12.50
N THR A 112 -10.40 -11.61 -13.29
CA THR A 112 -9.21 -12.21 -13.92
C THR A 112 -8.03 -12.07 -12.96
N LEU A 113 -7.44 -13.18 -12.56
CA LEU A 113 -6.33 -13.28 -11.63
C LEU A 113 -4.99 -13.28 -12.37
N ALA A 114 -4.08 -12.38 -11.99
CA ALA A 114 -2.74 -12.34 -12.56
C ALA A 114 -1.86 -13.48 -12.01
N ARG A 115 -1.20 -14.21 -12.90
CA ARG A 115 -0.17 -15.22 -12.59
C ARG A 115 1.14 -14.87 -13.31
N TYR A 116 1.76 -13.78 -12.87
CA TYR A 116 3.09 -13.39 -13.30
C TYR A 116 3.80 -12.66 -12.17
N LYS A 117 5.14 -12.70 -12.18
CA LYS A 117 5.93 -11.85 -11.28
C LYS A 117 5.67 -10.41 -11.68
N ILE A 118 5.00 -9.66 -10.82
CA ILE A 118 4.62 -8.28 -11.12
C ILE A 118 5.91 -7.50 -11.42
N PRO A 119 6.07 -6.93 -12.63
CA PRO A 119 7.30 -6.26 -13.01
C PRO A 119 7.53 -5.00 -12.20
N ILE A 120 8.77 -4.69 -11.80
CA ILE A 120 9.06 -3.44 -11.07
C ILE A 120 9.46 -2.38 -12.09
N LEU A 121 8.47 -1.89 -12.83
CA LEU A 121 8.67 -0.88 -13.87
C LEU A 121 8.57 0.53 -13.28
N ARG A 122 9.41 1.45 -13.78
CA ARG A 122 9.18 2.89 -13.55
C ARG A 122 7.76 3.20 -14.06
N LYS A 123 6.88 3.71 -13.19
CA LYS A 123 5.47 4.08 -13.49
C LYS A 123 4.45 2.92 -13.50
N GLN A 124 4.67 1.85 -12.72
CA GLN A 124 3.62 0.86 -12.51
C GLN A 124 2.53 1.38 -11.57
N LEU A 125 1.46 1.88 -12.18
CA LEU A 125 0.22 2.27 -11.51
C LEU A 125 -0.56 1.02 -11.10
N ILE A 126 -1.11 1.04 -9.90
CA ILE A 126 -2.01 0.01 -9.40
C ILE A 126 -3.24 0.65 -8.76
N PHE A 127 -4.30 -0.14 -8.61
CA PHE A 127 -5.57 0.33 -8.03
C PHE A 127 -6.01 -0.59 -6.91
N VAL A 128 -6.70 -0.05 -5.91
CA VAL A 128 -7.27 -0.81 -4.80
C VAL A 128 -8.73 -0.45 -4.70
N SER A 129 -9.61 -1.45 -4.71
CA SER A 129 -11.03 -1.24 -4.45
C SER A 129 -11.47 -1.87 -3.15
N GLY A 130 -12.39 -1.24 -2.45
CA GLY A 130 -12.96 -1.73 -1.21
C GLY A 130 -14.03 -0.81 -0.67
N PHE A 131 -14.51 -1.10 0.53
CA PHE A 131 -15.58 -0.39 1.20
C PHE A 131 -15.08 0.22 2.50
N PRO A 132 -14.69 1.51 2.51
CA PRO A 132 -14.37 2.21 3.74
C PRO A 132 -15.55 2.17 4.72
N GLY A 133 -15.29 1.81 5.97
CA GLY A 133 -16.33 1.72 7.00
C GLY A 133 -17.04 3.04 7.26
N GLU A 134 -16.29 4.15 7.20
CA GLU A 134 -16.82 5.51 7.37
C GLU A 134 -17.85 5.90 6.28
N LEU A 135 -17.75 5.32 5.08
CA LEU A 135 -18.63 5.60 3.95
C LEU A 135 -19.88 4.71 3.91
N LYS A 136 -20.13 3.93 4.97
CA LYS A 136 -21.38 3.17 5.20
C LYS A 136 -21.87 2.38 3.98
N GLY A 137 -20.95 1.71 3.31
CA GLY A 137 -21.25 0.83 2.19
C GLY A 137 -21.08 1.43 0.79
N VAL A 138 -20.61 2.67 0.68
CA VAL A 138 -20.15 3.22 -0.60
C VAL A 138 -18.76 2.67 -0.94
N ARG A 139 -18.62 2.08 -2.13
CA ARG A 139 -17.34 1.56 -2.65
C ARG A 139 -16.40 2.71 -3.00
N LYS A 140 -15.10 2.52 -2.74
CA LYS A 140 -14.03 3.41 -3.18
C LYS A 140 -13.04 2.66 -4.08
N LEU A 141 -12.50 3.36 -5.07
CA LEU A 141 -11.33 2.94 -5.83
C LEU A 141 -10.23 3.98 -5.60
N THR A 142 -9.07 3.55 -5.15
CA THR A 142 -7.90 4.42 -5.03
C THR A 142 -6.81 3.91 -5.95
N GLY A 143 -6.05 4.80 -6.58
CA GLY A 143 -4.83 4.38 -7.27
C GLY A 143 -3.59 4.91 -6.59
N GLY A 144 -2.46 4.33 -7.00
CA GLY A 144 -1.16 4.59 -6.42
C GLY A 144 -0.10 3.85 -7.20
N TYR A 145 1.14 3.95 -6.71
CA TYR A 145 2.28 3.37 -7.37
C TYR A 145 2.79 2.20 -6.55
N ARG A 146 3.17 1.14 -7.25
CA ARG A 146 3.86 0.01 -6.65
C ARG A 146 5.35 0.31 -6.48
N PHE A 147 5.94 -0.18 -5.39
CA PHE A 147 7.35 -0.03 -5.06
C PHE A 147 8.06 -1.39 -5.02
N HIS A 148 9.39 -1.35 -5.17
CA HIS A 148 10.24 -2.47 -4.80
C HIS A 148 10.07 -2.73 -3.30
N ARG A 149 10.03 -4.00 -2.89
CA ARG A 149 9.92 -4.41 -1.49
C ARG A 149 10.94 -3.64 -0.64
N ASP A 150 12.22 -3.68 -1.04
CA ASP A 150 13.32 -3.03 -0.31
C ASP A 150 13.17 -1.52 -0.20
N LYS A 151 12.67 -0.86 -1.26
CA LYS A 151 12.50 0.60 -1.26
C LYS A 151 11.38 1.04 -0.33
N GLY A 152 10.24 0.36 -0.32
CA GLY A 152 9.18 0.73 0.60
C GLY A 152 9.45 0.24 2.03
N LEU A 153 10.20 -0.86 2.22
CA LEU A 153 10.74 -1.22 3.53
C LEU A 153 11.66 -0.12 4.11
N ASN A 154 12.43 0.59 3.28
CA ASN A 154 13.27 1.70 3.73
C ASN A 154 12.50 2.99 4.08
N LEU A 155 11.29 3.15 3.53
CA LEU A 155 10.46 4.35 3.70
C LEU A 155 9.31 4.13 4.70
N ALA A 156 9.07 2.87 5.07
CA ALA A 156 8.05 2.40 6.01
C ALA A 156 8.23 2.96 7.43
N PHE A 157 7.11 3.32 8.07
CA PHE A 157 7.11 3.82 9.44
C PHE A 157 7.10 2.63 10.42
N ASP A 158 8.24 1.91 10.48
CA ASP A 158 8.52 0.71 11.29
C ASP A 158 7.97 0.77 12.75
N ARG A 159 6.69 0.40 12.94
CA ARG A 159 6.17 -0.07 14.25
C ARG A 159 5.67 -1.50 14.22
N LEU A 160 5.18 -1.94 13.06
CA LEU A 160 4.97 -3.36 12.84
C LEU A 160 6.31 -3.90 12.37
N LYS A 161 6.87 -4.86 13.10
CA LYS A 161 7.82 -5.78 12.49
C LYS A 161 7.11 -6.29 11.25
N LEU A 162 7.50 -5.79 10.09
CA LEU A 162 7.15 -6.37 8.83
C LEU A 162 7.90 -7.70 8.82
N GLU A 163 7.38 -8.70 9.57
CA GLU A 163 7.69 -10.12 9.43
C GLU A 163 7.07 -10.55 8.09
N VAL A 164 7.56 -9.95 7.01
CA VAL A 164 7.05 -10.09 5.64
C VAL A 164 7.14 -11.54 5.20
N ASP A 165 8.07 -12.30 5.77
CA ASP A 165 8.28 -13.71 5.43
C ASP A 165 7.29 -14.65 6.13
N THR A 166 6.68 -14.26 7.26
CA THR A 166 5.59 -15.04 7.91
C THR A 166 4.20 -14.62 7.46
N SER A 167 4.02 -13.40 6.93
CA SER A 167 2.69 -12.83 6.67
C SER A 167 2.23 -12.87 5.20
N GLY A 168 3.17 -13.03 4.25
CA GLY A 168 2.86 -13.07 2.82
C GLY A 168 2.73 -11.72 2.10
N TYR A 169 3.05 -10.61 2.76
CA TYR A 169 2.89 -9.23 2.27
C TYR A 169 3.98 -8.82 1.26
N GLU A 170 3.87 -9.26 0.02
CA GLU A 170 4.87 -8.95 -1.01
C GLU A 170 4.47 -7.79 -1.93
N LEU A 171 3.22 -7.32 -1.83
CA LEU A 171 2.78 -6.12 -2.53
C LEU A 171 2.95 -4.91 -1.63
N LEU A 172 3.62 -3.89 -2.15
CA LEU A 172 3.89 -2.65 -1.46
C LEU A 172 3.56 -1.47 -2.37
N TYR A 173 2.67 -0.59 -1.90
CA TYR A 173 2.11 0.44 -2.76
C TYR A 173 1.61 1.67 -2.02
N THR A 174 1.42 2.76 -2.75
CA THR A 174 1.03 4.06 -2.17
C THR A 174 -0.46 4.33 -2.16
N ASN A 175 -1.30 3.41 -2.61
CA ASN A 175 -2.76 3.58 -2.60
C ASN A 175 -3.26 3.87 -1.19
N LEU A 176 -4.20 4.79 -1.08
CA LEU A 176 -4.79 5.12 0.21
C LEU A 176 -5.91 4.14 0.49
N THR A 177 -5.90 3.58 1.68
CA THR A 177 -6.90 2.64 2.13
C THR A 177 -7.41 3.06 3.50
N GLN A 178 -8.65 2.69 3.80
CA GLN A 178 -9.30 2.98 5.06
C GLN A 178 -9.71 1.66 5.74
N PRO A 179 -9.92 1.66 7.07
CA PRO A 179 -10.60 0.55 7.73
C PRO A 179 -11.86 0.13 6.96
N GLY A 180 -12.05 -1.18 6.77
CA GLY A 180 -13.10 -1.76 5.92
C GLY A 180 -12.66 -2.11 4.49
N MET A 181 -11.54 -1.56 3.99
CA MET A 181 -11.01 -1.93 2.66
C MET A 181 -10.13 -3.19 2.67
N SER A 182 -9.83 -3.77 3.84
CA SER A 182 -9.08 -5.03 3.95
C SER A 182 -9.80 -6.17 3.22
N GLY A 183 -9.04 -7.00 2.50
CA GLY A 183 -9.49 -8.05 1.61
C GLY A 183 -9.93 -7.60 0.22
N GLY A 184 -10.04 -6.30 -0.02
CA GLY A 184 -10.42 -5.75 -1.33
C GLY A 184 -9.37 -6.03 -2.42
N PRO A 185 -9.77 -6.12 -3.71
CA PRO A 185 -8.86 -6.43 -4.80
C PRO A 185 -7.86 -5.30 -5.08
N VAL A 186 -6.62 -5.72 -5.36
CA VAL A 186 -5.55 -4.88 -5.89
C VAL A 186 -5.41 -5.19 -7.39
N PHE A 187 -5.46 -4.18 -8.24
CA PHE A 187 -5.48 -4.29 -9.70
C PHE A 187 -4.23 -3.72 -10.35
N ASP A 188 -3.87 -4.31 -11.50
CA ASP A 188 -3.01 -3.66 -12.48
C ASP A 188 -3.77 -2.70 -13.41
N SER A 189 -3.08 -2.12 -14.39
CA SER A 189 -3.67 -1.20 -15.38
C SER A 189 -4.59 -1.85 -16.41
N LYS A 190 -4.65 -3.19 -16.50
CA LYS A 190 -5.62 -3.91 -17.34
C LYS A 190 -6.87 -4.34 -16.55
N GLY A 191 -6.91 -4.07 -15.24
CA GLY A 191 -7.98 -4.52 -14.35
C GLY A 191 -7.86 -6.00 -13.95
N GLN A 192 -6.68 -6.59 -14.11
CA GLN A 192 -6.40 -7.93 -13.57
C GLN A 192 -6.07 -7.80 -12.08
N VAL A 193 -6.56 -8.74 -11.27
CA VAL A 193 -6.30 -8.77 -9.83
C VAL A 193 -4.92 -9.34 -9.58
N ILE A 194 -4.02 -8.50 -9.08
CA ILE A 194 -2.63 -8.81 -8.73
C ILE A 194 -2.44 -9.17 -7.25
N GLY A 195 -3.47 -8.95 -6.43
CA GLY A 195 -3.52 -9.42 -5.04
C GLY A 195 -4.75 -8.92 -4.29
N ILE A 196 -4.73 -9.09 -2.98
CA ILE A 196 -5.71 -8.51 -2.05
C ILE A 196 -5.03 -7.51 -1.11
N ASN A 197 -5.72 -6.43 -0.76
CA ASN A 197 -5.26 -5.43 0.18
C ASN A 197 -5.41 -5.94 1.61
N THR A 198 -4.36 -5.89 2.42
CA THR A 198 -4.39 -6.47 3.78
C THR A 198 -4.05 -5.48 4.87
N GLY A 199 -3.52 -4.31 4.53
CA GLY A 199 -3.30 -3.29 5.54
C GLY A 199 -2.63 -2.05 5.00
N GLN A 200 -2.47 -1.10 5.91
CA GLN A 200 -1.77 0.14 5.68
C GLN A 200 -0.99 0.52 6.94
N GLU A 201 0.21 1.03 6.75
CA GLU A 201 0.98 1.64 7.82
C GLU A 201 0.28 2.90 8.34
N GLY A 202 0.27 3.03 9.66
CA GLY A 202 -0.22 4.21 10.33
C GLY A 202 0.01 4.15 11.83
N GLU A 203 -0.16 5.30 12.47
CA GLU A 203 -0.15 5.44 13.91
C GLU A 203 -1.55 5.84 14.38
N ILE A 204 -2.12 5.09 15.32
CA ILE A 204 -3.29 5.53 16.07
C ILE A 204 -2.78 6.50 17.14
N VAL A 205 -3.11 7.77 16.99
CA VAL A 205 -2.73 8.85 17.92
C VAL A 205 -3.79 8.99 19.02
N SER A 206 -5.06 8.79 18.68
CA SER A 206 -6.19 8.78 19.61
C SER A 206 -7.36 7.98 19.03
N SER A 207 -8.49 7.91 19.75
CA SER A 207 -9.70 7.24 19.26
C SER A 207 -10.30 7.85 18.00
N THR A 208 -9.96 9.11 17.68
CA THR A 208 -10.39 9.84 16.48
C THR A 208 -9.22 10.23 15.58
N GLU A 209 -8.01 10.24 16.14
CA GLU A 209 -6.69 10.51 15.56
C GLU A 209 -6.01 9.32 14.87
N GLN A 210 -6.05 9.18 13.54
CA GLN A 210 -5.15 8.26 12.82
C GLN A 210 -4.21 9.00 11.89
N ARG A 211 -2.91 8.72 11.99
CA ARG A 211 -1.88 9.20 11.07
C ARG A 211 -1.58 8.11 10.06
N ASN A 212 -1.86 8.38 8.80
CA ASN A 212 -1.55 7.46 7.71
C ASN A 212 -0.11 7.71 7.24
N LEU A 213 0.84 7.12 7.96
CA LEU A 213 2.28 7.21 7.71
C LEU A 213 2.73 5.94 6.97
N GLY A 214 3.45 6.06 5.86
CA GLY A 214 4.06 4.89 5.18
C GLY A 214 3.27 4.37 3.97
N PHE A 215 3.28 3.04 3.74
CA PHE A 215 2.69 2.36 2.57
C PHE A 215 1.51 1.46 2.91
N SER A 216 0.83 0.96 1.88
CA SER A 216 -0.15 -0.11 1.99
C SER A 216 0.44 -1.43 1.50
N PHE A 217 -0.08 -2.51 2.07
CA PHE A 217 0.40 -3.87 1.85
C PHE A 217 -0.70 -4.77 1.30
N GLY A 218 -0.28 -5.75 0.52
CA GLY A 218 -1.18 -6.79 0.04
C GLY A 218 -0.49 -8.13 -0.14
N VAL A 219 -1.32 -9.16 -0.18
CA VAL A 219 -0.89 -10.53 -0.51
C VAL A 219 -1.03 -10.72 -2.01
N PRO A 220 0.04 -11.10 -2.74
CA PRO A 220 0.00 -11.23 -4.18
C PRO A 220 -0.79 -12.46 -4.63
N THR A 221 -1.43 -12.36 -5.80
CA THR A 221 -2.22 -13.45 -6.40
C THR A 221 -1.43 -14.74 -6.57
N ILE A 222 -0.11 -14.69 -6.80
CA ILE A 222 0.74 -15.90 -6.87
C ILE A 222 0.67 -16.71 -5.57
N LYS A 223 0.78 -16.07 -4.40
CA LYS A 223 0.67 -16.75 -3.10
C LYS A 223 -0.74 -17.27 -2.87
N LEU A 224 -1.75 -16.49 -3.24
CA LEU A 224 -3.16 -16.88 -3.11
C LEU A 224 -3.50 -18.10 -3.97
N LEU A 225 -3.00 -18.15 -5.20
CA LEU A 225 -3.21 -19.27 -6.12
C LEU A 225 -2.48 -20.54 -5.65
N ALA A 226 -1.22 -20.42 -5.21
CA ALA A 226 -0.47 -21.55 -4.65
C ALA A 226 -1.18 -22.12 -3.41
N PHE A 227 -1.69 -21.24 -2.53
CA PHE A 227 -2.50 -21.65 -1.40
C PHE A 227 -3.80 -22.34 -1.83
N ALA A 228 -4.53 -21.76 -2.79
CA ALA A 228 -5.79 -22.32 -3.24
C ALA A 228 -5.62 -23.73 -3.83
N GLU A 229 -4.56 -23.93 -4.62
CA GLU A 229 -4.17 -25.24 -5.16
C GLU A 229 -3.86 -26.25 -4.04
N GLN A 230 -3.05 -25.84 -3.05
CA GLN A 230 -2.74 -26.67 -1.88
C GLN A 230 -3.99 -27.11 -1.11
N LYS A 231 -5.04 -26.29 -1.09
CA LYS A 231 -6.31 -26.60 -0.44
C LYS A 231 -7.33 -27.28 -1.35
N GLY A 232 -6.91 -27.75 -2.54
CA GLY A 232 -7.74 -28.50 -3.47
C GLY A 232 -8.78 -27.66 -4.20
N LEU A 233 -8.59 -26.33 -4.30
CA LEU A 233 -9.39 -25.53 -5.21
C LEU A 233 -9.01 -25.85 -6.65
N ASP A 234 -10.00 -26.22 -7.46
CA ASP A 234 -9.81 -26.44 -8.88
C ASP A 234 -9.55 -25.10 -9.59
N LEU A 235 -8.28 -24.86 -9.95
CA LEU A 235 -7.86 -23.63 -10.61
C LEU A 235 -8.43 -23.49 -12.02
N SER A 236 -8.94 -24.57 -12.64
CA SER A 236 -9.62 -24.49 -13.95
C SER A 236 -10.93 -23.71 -13.88
N THR A 237 -11.49 -23.54 -12.68
CA THR A 237 -12.69 -22.71 -12.44
C THR A 237 -12.39 -21.21 -12.34
N LEU A 238 -11.10 -20.81 -12.39
CA LEU A 238 -10.65 -19.44 -12.24
C LEU A 238 -10.22 -18.86 -13.60
N ALA A 239 -10.51 -17.58 -13.83
CA ALA A 239 -9.93 -16.86 -14.96
C ALA A 239 -8.51 -16.42 -14.59
N ILE A 240 -7.48 -17.02 -15.19
CA ILE A 240 -6.08 -16.73 -14.88
C ILE A 240 -5.37 -16.16 -16.12
N SER A 241 -4.68 -15.04 -15.95
CA SER A 241 -3.92 -14.35 -17.00
C SER A 241 -2.43 -14.34 -16.67
N GLN A 242 -1.59 -14.70 -17.64
CA GLN A 242 -0.14 -14.50 -17.57
C GLN A 242 0.30 -13.22 -18.33
N GLN A 243 -0.66 -12.47 -18.88
CA GLN A 243 -0.37 -11.30 -19.68
C GLN A 243 -0.08 -10.10 -18.79
N VAL A 244 1.21 -9.76 -18.71
CA VAL A 244 1.70 -8.53 -18.08
C VAL A 244 1.12 -7.29 -18.80
N PRO A 245 0.65 -6.27 -18.07
CA PRO A 245 0.20 -5.03 -18.68
C PRO A 245 1.34 -4.24 -19.31
N GLU A 246 1.03 -3.49 -20.37
CA GLU A 246 1.98 -2.59 -21.00
C GLU A 246 2.29 -1.39 -20.09
N THR A 247 3.49 -0.81 -20.28
CA THR A 247 3.89 0.41 -19.58
C THR A 247 2.97 1.56 -19.98
N LEU A 248 2.38 2.22 -18.99
CA LEU A 248 1.54 3.38 -19.21
C LEU A 248 2.33 4.56 -19.80
N THR A 249 1.69 5.28 -20.72
CA THR A 249 2.22 6.53 -21.27
C THR A 249 2.06 7.67 -20.26
N ASP A 250 2.79 8.78 -20.46
CA ASP A 250 2.60 9.98 -19.63
C ASP A 250 1.19 10.56 -19.76
N ASN A 251 0.55 10.37 -20.91
CA ASN A 251 -0.83 10.78 -21.13
C ASN A 251 -1.80 9.93 -20.28
N ASP A 252 -1.58 8.62 -20.22
CA ASP A 252 -2.39 7.73 -19.37
C ASP A 252 -2.30 8.13 -17.90
N LEU A 253 -1.09 8.44 -17.42
CA LEU A 253 -0.86 8.89 -16.06
C LEU A 253 -1.56 10.23 -15.77
N LYS A 254 -1.47 11.20 -16.69
CA LYS A 254 -2.18 12.48 -16.57
C LYS A 254 -3.69 12.29 -16.56
N ASN A 255 -4.22 11.34 -17.33
CA ASN A 255 -5.65 11.08 -17.37
C ASN A 255 -6.15 10.36 -16.11
N VAL A 256 -5.36 9.44 -15.56
CA VAL A 256 -5.63 8.82 -14.25
C VAL A 256 -5.71 9.88 -13.15
N GLN A 257 -4.79 10.84 -13.12
CA GLN A 257 -4.79 11.92 -12.11
C GLN A 257 -6.04 12.81 -12.17
N LYS A 258 -6.74 12.86 -13.31
CA LYS A 258 -7.98 13.61 -13.48
C LYS A 258 -9.23 12.82 -13.11
N HIS A 259 -9.12 11.52 -12.86
CA HIS A 259 -10.27 10.69 -12.53
C HIS A 259 -10.82 11.09 -11.15
N PRO A 260 -12.16 11.23 -10.96
CA PRO A 260 -12.73 11.76 -9.71
C PRO A 260 -12.31 11.01 -8.45
N THR A 261 -12.07 9.70 -8.56
CA THR A 261 -11.63 8.88 -7.41
C THR A 261 -10.19 9.14 -6.96
N PHE A 262 -9.43 9.93 -7.71
CA PHE A 262 -8.04 10.32 -7.45
C PHE A 262 -7.92 11.78 -7.01
N ILE A 263 -9.00 12.54 -7.11
CA ILE A 263 -9.07 13.91 -6.61
C ILE A 263 -9.27 13.81 -5.11
N LEU A 264 -8.25 14.25 -4.36
CA LEU A 264 -8.32 14.28 -2.91
C LEU A 264 -9.12 15.52 -2.47
N GLU A 265 -10.04 15.33 -1.55
CA GLU A 265 -10.73 16.44 -0.91
C GLU A 265 -9.76 17.21 -0.02
N ASN A 266 -9.72 18.53 -0.20
CA ASN A 266 -8.94 19.41 0.67
C ASN A 266 -9.49 19.29 2.12
N PRO A 267 -8.62 19.31 3.13
CA PRO A 267 -9.05 19.49 4.51
C PRO A 267 -9.90 20.77 4.63
N PRO A 268 -10.88 20.79 5.54
CA PRO A 268 -11.65 21.99 5.86
C PRO A 268 -10.73 23.19 6.15
N LYS A 269 -11.25 24.42 5.99
CA LYS A 269 -10.47 25.65 6.22
C LYS A 269 -9.91 25.75 7.65
N ASP A 270 -10.66 25.21 8.60
CA ASP A 270 -10.36 25.04 10.03
C ASP A 270 -9.80 23.65 10.37
N GLY A 271 -9.41 22.86 9.36
CA GLY A 271 -8.83 21.54 9.54
C GLY A 271 -7.57 21.56 10.40
N SER A 272 -7.43 20.54 11.26
CA SER A 272 -6.33 20.41 12.21
C SER A 272 -4.97 20.20 11.52
N ALA A 273 -3.87 20.41 12.25
CA ALA A 273 -2.53 20.09 11.76
C ALA A 273 -2.44 18.63 11.28
N ASN A 274 -3.09 17.69 11.98
CA ASN A 274 -3.13 16.28 11.61
C ASN A 274 -3.89 16.03 10.31
N SER A 275 -5.01 16.71 10.07
CA SER A 275 -5.73 16.62 8.80
C SER A 275 -4.86 17.10 7.63
N TRP A 276 -4.13 18.20 7.81
CA TRP A 276 -3.18 18.69 6.80
C TRP A 276 -1.97 17.79 6.61
N LEU A 277 -1.43 17.18 7.68
CA LEU A 277 -0.38 16.16 7.59
C LEU A 277 -0.87 14.98 6.75
N ASN A 278 -2.03 14.42 7.08
CA ASN A 278 -2.61 13.30 6.36
C ASN A 278 -2.85 13.65 4.90
N TYR A 279 -3.36 14.86 4.61
CA TYR A 279 -3.53 15.33 3.25
C TYR A 279 -2.20 15.44 2.49
N GLY A 280 -1.16 16.00 3.11
CA GLY A 280 0.19 16.07 2.55
C GLY A 280 0.78 14.68 2.25
N ASN A 281 0.62 13.73 3.18
CA ASN A 281 1.05 12.34 2.98
C ASN A 281 0.33 11.70 1.78
N GLN A 282 -0.97 11.94 1.64
CA GLN A 282 -1.77 11.46 0.52
C GLN A 282 -1.28 12.03 -0.82
N LEU A 283 -1.03 13.33 -0.87
CA LEU A 283 -0.49 14.00 -2.06
C LEU A 283 0.91 13.49 -2.43
N TRP A 284 1.79 13.33 -1.44
CA TRP A 284 3.14 12.80 -1.63
C TRP A 284 3.10 11.36 -2.21
N ARG A 285 2.20 10.53 -1.69
CA ARG A 285 1.93 9.16 -2.17
C ARG A 285 1.44 9.11 -3.62
N LEU A 286 0.73 10.15 -4.07
CA LEU A 286 0.26 10.34 -5.44
C LEU A 286 1.27 11.06 -6.35
N LYS A 287 2.45 11.44 -5.82
CA LYS A 287 3.47 12.26 -6.51
C LYS A 287 2.96 13.65 -6.91
N GLN A 288 1.99 14.19 -6.17
CA GLN A 288 1.57 15.58 -6.26
C GLN A 288 2.48 16.43 -5.36
N THR A 289 3.76 16.51 -5.73
CA THR A 289 4.85 16.96 -4.84
C THR A 289 4.69 18.41 -4.40
N GLU A 290 4.34 19.32 -5.30
CA GLU A 290 4.11 20.73 -4.97
C GLU A 290 2.95 20.91 -3.98
N GLN A 291 1.83 20.23 -4.24
CA GLN A 291 0.67 20.26 -3.34
C GLN A 291 1.02 19.64 -1.98
N ALA A 292 1.81 18.55 -1.97
CA ALA A 292 2.24 17.90 -0.73
C ALA A 292 3.09 18.85 0.12
N ILE A 293 4.06 19.55 -0.48
CA ILE A 293 4.88 20.57 0.18
C ILE A 293 3.98 21.63 0.83
N ALA A 294 3.02 22.18 0.07
CA ALA A 294 2.09 23.19 0.59
C ALA A 294 1.25 22.67 1.77
N ALA A 295 0.77 21.43 1.70
CA ALA A 295 0.00 20.80 2.76
C ALA A 295 0.84 20.58 4.04
N PHE A 296 2.08 20.11 3.91
CA PHE A 296 2.98 19.94 5.07
C PHE A 296 3.36 21.29 5.69
N GLN A 297 3.65 22.31 4.88
CA GLN A 297 3.90 23.68 5.37
C GLN A 297 2.69 24.23 6.13
N LYS A 298 1.46 23.94 5.67
CA LYS A 298 0.23 24.31 6.36
C LYS A 298 0.11 23.57 7.70
N ALA A 299 0.39 22.28 7.76
CA ALA A 299 0.41 21.51 9.00
C ALA A 299 1.43 22.07 10.02
N ILE A 300 2.65 22.40 9.57
CA ILE A 300 3.71 23.01 10.38
C ILE A 300 3.28 24.40 10.88
N LYS A 301 2.63 25.21 10.05
CA LYS A 301 2.13 26.53 10.46
C LYS A 301 1.08 26.43 11.59
N LEU A 302 0.26 25.38 11.56
CA LEU A 302 -0.76 25.12 12.60
C LEU A 302 -0.14 24.52 13.86
N ASN A 303 0.89 23.70 13.73
CA ASN A 303 1.65 23.14 14.84
C ASN A 303 3.16 23.14 14.52
N PRO A 304 3.92 24.15 15.00
CA PRO A 304 5.36 24.24 14.75
C PRO A 304 6.20 23.13 15.40
N ASN A 305 5.64 22.40 16.38
CA ASN A 305 6.31 21.30 17.07
C ASN A 305 5.93 19.93 16.48
N PHE A 306 5.57 19.89 15.20
CA PHE A 306 5.06 18.68 14.55
C PHE A 306 6.13 17.96 13.72
N GLY A 307 6.94 17.13 14.38
CA GLY A 307 8.10 16.45 13.76
C GLY A 307 7.75 15.61 12.53
N GLU A 308 6.60 14.94 12.52
CA GLU A 308 6.12 14.14 11.39
C GLU A 308 5.79 14.99 10.16
N ALA A 309 5.34 16.23 10.36
CA ALA A 309 5.08 17.16 9.25
C ALA A 309 6.38 17.67 8.62
N TYR A 310 7.41 17.93 9.42
CA TYR A 310 8.75 18.22 8.91
C TYR A 310 9.36 17.03 8.17
N TYR A 311 9.17 15.81 8.68
CA TYR A 311 9.61 14.60 7.98
C TYR A 311 8.91 14.44 6.63
N GLY A 312 7.59 14.62 6.57
CA GLY A 312 6.82 14.60 5.31
C GLY A 312 7.25 15.71 4.33
N LEU A 313 7.57 16.90 4.85
CA LEU A 313 8.12 18.00 4.06
C LEU A 313 9.49 17.64 3.47
N GLY A 314 10.38 17.04 4.27
CA GLY A 314 11.69 16.58 3.81
C GLY A 314 11.60 15.51 2.73
N LEU A 315 10.71 14.52 2.92
CA LEU A 315 10.41 13.51 1.90
C LEU A 315 9.90 14.11 0.58
N SER A 316 9.16 15.22 0.66
CA SER A 316 8.60 15.90 -0.51
C SER A 316 9.66 16.70 -1.26
N TYR A 317 10.50 17.46 -0.56
CA TYR A 317 11.65 18.14 -1.19
C TYR A 317 12.63 17.15 -1.81
N PHE A 318 12.93 16.05 -1.11
CA PHE A 318 13.80 15.01 -1.66
C PHE A 318 13.20 14.37 -2.93
N GLN A 319 11.88 14.16 -2.95
CA GLN A 319 11.19 13.69 -4.15
C GLN A 319 11.26 14.72 -5.30
N GLN A 320 11.16 16.02 -5.01
CA GLN A 320 11.30 17.11 -5.97
C GLN A 320 12.71 17.17 -6.58
N GLY A 321 13.76 16.99 -5.78
CA GLY A 321 15.14 16.96 -6.27
C GLY A 321 15.42 15.84 -7.25
N LYS A 322 14.80 14.68 -7.03
CA LYS A 322 14.92 13.51 -7.91
C LYS A 322 14.26 13.69 -9.29
N ILE A 323 13.39 14.68 -9.48
CA ILE A 323 12.69 14.94 -10.75
C ILE A 323 13.24 16.12 -11.55
N GLY A 324 14.27 16.82 -11.07
CA GLY A 324 15.00 17.81 -11.88
C GLY A 324 15.61 19.00 -11.13
N GLU A 325 15.21 19.26 -9.88
CA GLU A 325 15.60 20.47 -9.13
C GLU A 325 16.60 20.17 -8.00
N LYS A 326 17.54 19.25 -8.25
CA LYS A 326 18.39 18.64 -7.22
C LYS A 326 19.18 19.65 -6.38
N ASP A 327 19.82 20.61 -7.04
CA ASP A 327 20.77 21.53 -6.41
C ASP A 327 20.12 22.47 -5.37
N GLU A 328 18.83 22.78 -5.50
CA GLU A 328 18.11 23.66 -4.57
C GLU A 328 17.25 22.91 -3.54
N THR A 329 16.82 21.69 -3.85
CA THR A 329 15.80 20.97 -3.07
C THR A 329 16.37 19.94 -2.11
N ASP A 330 17.51 19.31 -2.44
CA ASP A 330 18.19 18.39 -1.53
C ASP A 330 18.64 19.11 -0.22
N PRO A 331 19.14 20.36 -0.24
CA PRO A 331 19.41 21.11 1.00
C PRO A 331 18.14 21.39 1.83
N LYS A 332 17.02 21.71 1.16
CA LYS A 332 15.72 21.91 1.84
C LYS A 332 15.23 20.61 2.49
N ALA A 333 15.46 19.46 1.85
CA ALA A 333 15.14 18.15 2.40
C ALA A 333 15.95 17.88 3.67
N VAL A 334 17.28 18.09 3.64
CA VAL A 334 18.15 17.93 4.81
C VAL A 334 17.70 18.83 5.97
N ALA A 335 17.43 20.12 5.70
CA ALA A 335 16.97 21.05 6.72
C ALA A 335 15.63 20.62 7.36
N ALA A 336 14.69 20.13 6.56
CA ALA A 336 13.42 19.63 7.07
C ALA A 336 13.61 18.37 7.93
N PHE A 337 14.48 17.43 7.53
CA PHE A 337 14.80 16.27 8.37
C PHE A 337 15.50 16.66 9.67
N GLU A 338 16.36 17.68 9.65
CA GLU A 338 16.99 18.22 10.86
C GLU A 338 15.98 18.80 11.84
N GLN A 339 14.95 19.50 11.36
CA GLN A 339 13.87 19.97 12.22
C GLN A 339 13.07 18.81 12.82
N ALA A 340 12.78 17.77 12.03
CA ALA A 340 12.11 16.57 12.54
C ALA A 340 12.95 15.87 13.64
N ILE A 341 14.26 15.77 13.45
CA ILE A 341 15.21 15.20 14.41
C ILE A 341 15.35 16.07 15.66
N ALA A 342 15.37 17.40 15.52
CA ALA A 342 15.45 18.32 16.65
C ALA A 342 14.23 18.18 17.57
N LEU A 343 13.05 17.97 16.99
CA LEU A 343 11.81 17.71 17.72
C LEU A 343 11.75 16.30 18.31
N ASN A 344 12.30 15.31 17.61
CA ASN A 344 12.40 13.92 18.09
C ASN A 344 13.76 13.29 17.71
N PRO A 345 14.76 13.31 18.61
CA PRO A 345 16.07 12.73 18.34
C PRO A 345 16.08 11.22 18.11
N TYR A 346 15.03 10.51 18.55
CA TYR A 346 14.86 9.07 18.38
C TYR A 346 14.09 8.70 17.10
N PHE A 347 13.82 9.68 16.22
CA PHE A 347 13.12 9.44 14.97
C PHE A 347 14.04 8.80 13.92
N LYS A 348 14.22 7.48 14.02
CA LYS A 348 15.10 6.66 13.16
C LYS A 348 14.94 6.98 11.68
N GLN A 349 13.70 7.03 11.17
CA GLN A 349 13.43 7.26 9.76
C GLN A 349 13.94 8.62 9.28
N ALA A 350 13.86 9.67 10.10
CA ALA A 350 14.39 10.98 9.75
C ALA A 350 15.92 10.97 9.64
N TRP A 351 16.62 10.28 10.54
CA TRP A 351 18.08 10.05 10.43
C TRP A 351 18.46 9.30 9.16
N THR A 352 17.73 8.23 8.85
CA THR A 352 17.94 7.43 7.64
C THR A 352 17.75 8.27 6.38
N GLN A 353 16.63 9.01 6.26
CA GLN A 353 16.37 9.85 5.08
C GLN A 353 17.32 11.03 4.96
N LYS A 354 17.75 11.62 6.09
CA LYS A 354 18.84 12.61 6.10
C LYS A 354 20.12 12.04 5.51
N SER A 355 20.50 10.80 5.85
CA SER A 355 21.70 10.16 5.29
C SER A 355 21.62 9.98 3.78
N TYR A 356 20.45 9.59 3.24
CA TYR A 356 20.24 9.49 1.79
C TYR A 356 20.37 10.85 1.10
N ALA A 357 19.72 11.88 1.63
CA ALA A 357 19.78 13.23 1.06
C ALA A 357 21.21 13.80 1.09
N LEU A 358 21.97 13.57 2.16
CA LEU A 358 23.37 13.98 2.26
C LEU A 358 24.28 13.20 1.30
N GLN A 359 24.07 11.90 1.14
CA GLN A 359 24.81 11.08 0.17
C GLN A 359 24.55 11.57 -1.26
N ASP A 360 23.30 11.92 -1.59
CA ASP A 360 22.96 12.47 -2.90
C ASP A 360 23.62 13.84 -3.17
N LEU A 361 23.81 14.64 -2.12
CA LEU A 361 24.58 15.89 -2.16
C LEU A 361 26.11 15.68 -2.22
N GLY A 362 26.60 14.44 -2.18
CA GLY A 362 28.03 14.13 -2.11
C GLY A 362 28.67 14.41 -0.74
N LYS A 363 27.87 14.72 0.28
CA LYS A 363 28.32 14.99 1.66
C LYS A 363 28.49 13.69 2.44
N TYR A 364 29.39 12.84 1.98
CA TYR A 364 29.46 11.44 2.42
C TYR A 364 29.81 11.27 3.90
N GLU A 365 30.70 12.08 4.47
CA GLU A 365 31.03 11.99 5.91
C GLU A 365 29.85 12.45 6.80
N GLU A 366 29.13 13.50 6.40
CA GLU A 366 27.90 13.92 7.10
C GLU A 366 26.81 12.83 7.00
N ALA A 367 26.69 12.20 5.82
CA ALA A 367 25.77 11.08 5.60
C ALA A 367 26.12 9.89 6.50
N LEU A 368 27.41 9.55 6.62
CA LEU A 368 27.89 8.49 7.49
C LEU A 368 27.57 8.79 8.96
N ALA A 369 27.81 10.03 9.42
CA ALA A 369 27.45 10.44 10.77
C ALA A 369 25.94 10.31 11.04
N ALA A 370 25.10 10.66 10.06
CA ALA A 370 23.64 10.54 10.19
C ALA A 370 23.17 9.08 10.28
N ILE A 371 23.69 8.18 9.42
CA ILE A 371 23.28 6.77 9.47
C ILE A 371 23.75 6.06 10.73
N GLU A 372 24.92 6.45 11.29
CA GLU A 372 25.41 5.92 12.57
C GLU A 372 24.49 6.31 13.74
N GLN A 373 23.82 7.47 13.70
CA GLN A 373 22.78 7.80 14.69
C GLN A 373 21.55 6.90 14.54
N GLY A 374 21.14 6.61 13.30
CA GLY A 374 20.09 5.62 13.04
C GLY A 374 20.42 4.25 13.64
N ILE A 375 21.67 3.78 13.46
CA ILE A 375 22.14 2.48 13.96
C ILE A 375 22.16 2.44 15.49
N LYS A 376 22.51 3.55 16.16
CA LYS A 376 22.41 3.64 17.63
C LYS A 376 20.97 3.48 18.14
N ILE A 377 19.98 3.93 17.36
CA ILE A 377 18.57 3.83 17.71
C ILE A 377 18.05 2.40 17.46
N SER A 378 18.46 1.74 16.37
CA SER A 378 18.03 0.38 16.02
C SER A 378 19.20 -0.43 15.46
N SER A 379 19.96 -1.08 16.34
CA SER A 379 21.18 -1.80 15.99
C SER A 379 20.93 -3.15 15.29
N ASP A 380 19.68 -3.58 15.24
CA ASP A 380 19.18 -4.79 14.60
C ASP A 380 18.59 -4.54 13.20
N ASP A 381 18.45 -3.29 12.76
CA ASP A 381 17.87 -2.99 11.44
C ASP A 381 18.91 -3.14 10.33
N PHE A 382 18.82 -4.24 9.58
CA PHE A 382 19.73 -4.55 8.48
C PHE A 382 19.82 -3.44 7.41
N LYS A 383 18.75 -2.65 7.23
CA LYS A 383 18.67 -1.59 6.20
C LYS A 383 19.66 -0.46 6.49
N LEU A 384 19.87 -0.16 7.77
CA LEU A 384 20.80 0.89 8.19
C LEU A 384 22.25 0.51 7.87
N TYR A 385 22.62 -0.76 8.08
CA TYR A 385 23.94 -1.26 7.73
C TYR A 385 24.17 -1.34 6.22
N ASN A 386 23.14 -1.65 5.44
CA ASN A 386 23.21 -1.55 3.98
C ASN A 386 23.49 -0.12 3.52
N GLN A 387 22.80 0.86 4.12
CA GLN A 387 23.02 2.27 3.78
C GLN A 387 24.41 2.75 4.23
N ARG A 388 24.85 2.37 5.43
CA ARG A 388 26.22 2.60 5.91
C ARG A 388 27.26 2.04 4.94
N ALA A 389 27.09 0.81 4.48
CA ALA A 389 28.00 0.17 3.53
C ALA A 389 28.03 0.92 2.18
N SER A 390 26.87 1.37 1.70
CA SER A 390 26.74 2.19 0.48
C SER A 390 27.55 3.49 0.59
N ILE A 391 27.39 4.23 1.70
CA ILE A 391 28.11 5.48 1.95
C ILE A 391 29.63 5.22 2.07
N LEU A 392 30.04 4.18 2.79
CA LEU A 392 31.45 3.82 2.95
C LEU A 392 32.10 3.43 1.62
N LYS A 393 31.36 2.81 0.71
CA LYS A 393 31.83 2.51 -0.64
C LYS A 393 32.05 3.79 -1.44
N ASP A 394 31.16 4.77 -1.34
CA ASP A 394 31.33 6.09 -1.99
C ASP A 394 32.54 6.85 -1.42
N LEU A 395 32.83 6.67 -0.13
CA LEU A 395 34.06 7.13 0.53
C LEU A 395 35.31 6.29 0.18
N SER A 396 35.19 5.25 -0.63
CA SER A 396 36.26 4.28 -0.93
C SER A 396 36.83 3.55 0.31
N ARG A 397 36.09 3.50 1.42
CA ARG A 397 36.42 2.80 2.67
C ARG A 397 35.95 1.33 2.60
N TYR A 398 36.48 0.59 1.63
CA TYR A 398 35.96 -0.73 1.25
C TYR A 398 35.99 -1.80 2.36
N SER A 399 37.01 -1.78 3.23
CA SER A 399 37.10 -2.72 4.35
C SER A 399 35.94 -2.55 5.33
N GLU A 400 35.62 -1.31 5.68
CA GLU A 400 34.50 -0.99 6.58
C GLU A 400 33.15 -1.22 5.90
N ALA A 401 33.05 -0.94 4.59
CA ALA A 401 31.86 -1.26 3.81
C ALA A 401 31.57 -2.77 3.84
N LYS A 402 32.60 -3.61 3.69
CA LYS A 402 32.46 -5.07 3.82
C LYS A 402 31.93 -5.46 5.19
N GLN A 403 32.48 -4.91 6.26
CA GLN A 403 32.00 -5.18 7.64
C GLN A 403 30.53 -4.77 7.81
N ALA A 404 30.15 -3.60 7.28
CA ALA A 404 28.77 -3.15 7.30
C ALA A 404 27.82 -4.10 6.53
N TYR A 405 28.22 -4.57 5.34
CA TYR A 405 27.44 -5.57 4.60
C TYR A 405 27.31 -6.88 5.37
N THR A 406 28.40 -7.38 5.98
CA THR A 406 28.34 -8.56 6.84
C THR A 406 27.34 -8.37 7.96
N LYS A 407 27.35 -7.21 8.63
CA LYS A 407 26.40 -6.92 9.71
C LYS A 407 24.95 -6.83 9.23
N SER A 408 24.73 -6.29 8.03
CA SER A 408 23.42 -6.29 7.39
C SER A 408 22.92 -7.71 7.17
N LEU A 409 23.77 -8.61 6.66
CA LEU A 409 23.40 -10.02 6.44
C LEU A 409 23.13 -10.78 7.75
N GLU A 410 23.90 -10.53 8.80
CA GLU A 410 23.66 -11.11 10.14
C GLU A 410 22.29 -10.71 10.71
N ASN A 411 21.85 -9.48 10.41
CA ASN A 411 20.59 -8.92 10.89
C ASN A 411 19.42 -9.15 9.92
N TYR A 412 19.65 -9.80 8.77
CA TYR A 412 18.59 -10.06 7.81
C TYR A 412 17.70 -11.22 8.32
N PRO A 413 16.37 -11.04 8.39
CA PRO A 413 15.45 -12.03 8.96
C PRO A 413 15.29 -13.31 8.12
#